data_AF-A0A953QAJ9-F1
#
_entry.id   AF-A0A953QAJ9-F1
#
_cell.length_a   1.000
_cell.length_b   1.000
_cell.length_c   1.000
_cell.angle_alpha   90.00
_cell.angle_beta   90.00
_cell.angle_gamma   90.00
#
_symmetry.space_group_name_H-M   'P 1'
#
loop_
_entity.id
_entity.type
_entity.pdbx_description
1 polymer ?
#
loop_
_entity_poly.entity_id
_entity_poly.type
_entity_poly.pdbx_seq_one_letter_code
_entity_poly.pdbx_strand_id
1 'polypeptide(L)'
;MQRRDFFKIGASFVIPAAWAQQASKSDWKPAVFDDHQNETVIALTELIIPATDTPGAKAARVNRYVDLFLRDGLPAQREAFLTGLNWLEGFAIREHGHPFVHCPAADQIAMLTAIEQGSGPGKKFFDQAKSLTARIYYNTEIGYRELNKGGRVPATFGCDHPSH
;
A
#
# COMPACT_ATOMS: atom_id res chain seq x y z
N MET A 1 12.37 -35.31 5.90
CA MET A 1 11.56 -34.10 6.18
C MET A 1 11.37 -33.37 4.85
N GLN A 2 10.19 -33.51 4.22
CA GLN A 2 9.98 -33.25 2.79
C GLN A 2 9.59 -31.78 2.52
N ARG A 3 10.20 -31.21 1.48
CA ARG A 3 10.14 -29.82 0.99
C ARG A 3 8.77 -29.43 0.36
N ARG A 4 7.64 -29.91 0.88
CA ARG A 4 6.32 -29.82 0.21
C ARG A 4 5.17 -29.24 1.05
N ASP A 5 5.45 -28.61 2.19
CA ASP A 5 4.41 -27.97 3.03
C ASP A 5 4.30 -26.45 2.88
N PHE A 6 5.10 -25.81 2.02
CA PHE A 6 5.05 -24.35 1.82
C PHE A 6 4.04 -23.86 0.76
N PHE A 7 3.34 -24.75 0.06
CA PHE A 7 2.42 -24.38 -1.02
C PHE A 7 0.93 -24.34 -0.64
N LYS A 8 0.60 -24.38 0.66
CA LYS A 8 -0.80 -24.38 1.16
C LYS A 8 -1.27 -23.09 1.83
N ILE A 9 -0.52 -21.99 1.72
CA ILE A 9 -1.04 -20.64 2.03
C ILE A 9 -0.85 -19.75 0.80
N GLY A 10 -1.47 -20.14 -0.31
CA GLY A 10 -1.94 -19.17 -1.29
C GLY A 10 -3.16 -18.46 -0.69
N ALA A 11 -2.97 -17.69 0.39
CA ALA A 11 -4.03 -16.90 0.97
C ALA A 11 -4.29 -15.72 0.05
N SER A 12 -5.32 -15.83 -0.79
CA SER A 12 -5.93 -14.67 -1.43
C SER A 12 -6.19 -13.64 -0.33
N PHE A 13 -5.46 -12.53 -0.35
CA PHE A 13 -5.71 -11.41 0.55
C PHE A 13 -7.02 -10.78 0.12
N VAL A 14 -8.09 -11.01 0.87
CA VAL A 14 -9.39 -10.39 0.65
C VAL A 14 -9.53 -9.26 1.66
N ILE A 15 -9.90 -8.07 1.20
CA ILE A 15 -10.25 -6.96 2.10
C ILE A 15 -11.54 -7.34 2.84
N PRO A 16 -11.53 -7.48 4.18
CA PRO A 16 -12.75 -7.75 4.94
C PRO A 16 -13.78 -6.64 4.73
N ALA A 17 -15.07 -6.97 4.68
CA ALA A 17 -16.14 -5.98 4.52
C ALA A 17 -16.09 -4.86 5.58
N ALA A 18 -15.70 -5.20 6.81
CA ALA A 18 -15.50 -4.24 7.89
C ALA A 18 -14.39 -3.21 7.58
N TRP A 19 -13.32 -3.62 6.89
CA TRP A 19 -12.26 -2.70 6.46
C TRP A 19 -12.76 -1.79 5.34
N ALA A 20 -13.48 -2.33 4.36
CA ALA A 20 -14.07 -1.51 3.29
C ALA A 20 -15.03 -0.45 3.85
N GLN A 21 -15.87 -0.84 4.82
CA GLN A 21 -16.76 0.09 5.52
C GLN A 21 -15.98 1.16 6.30
N GLN A 22 -14.94 0.77 7.03
CA GLN A 22 -14.16 1.73 7.81
C GLN A 22 -13.36 2.68 6.91
N ALA A 23 -12.73 2.19 5.85
CA ALA A 23 -11.95 2.99 4.91
C ALA A 23 -12.83 3.93 4.06
N SER A 24 -14.13 3.64 3.91
CA SER A 24 -15.05 4.48 3.13
C SER A 24 -15.56 5.71 3.89
N LYS A 25 -15.56 5.67 5.24
CA LYS A 25 -16.05 6.75 6.12
C LYS A 25 -15.41 8.10 5.81
N SER A 26 -16.24 9.16 5.79
CA SER A 26 -15.80 10.53 5.53
C SER A 26 -14.98 11.12 6.67
N ASP A 27 -15.29 10.72 7.90
CA ASP A 27 -14.63 11.10 9.16
C ASP A 27 -13.50 10.14 9.56
N TRP A 28 -13.02 9.32 8.62
CA TRP A 28 -11.92 8.39 8.88
C TRP A 28 -10.68 9.12 9.41
N LYS A 29 -10.06 8.52 10.43
CA LYS A 29 -8.78 8.92 11.01
C LYS A 29 -7.85 7.70 11.08
N PRO A 30 -6.53 7.87 10.87
CA PRO A 30 -5.60 6.78 11.06
C PRO A 30 -5.59 6.29 12.51
N ALA A 31 -5.41 4.98 12.70
CA ALA A 31 -5.27 4.35 14.01
C ALA A 31 -3.80 4.09 14.38
N VAL A 32 -2.93 3.96 13.38
CA VAL A 32 -1.50 3.67 13.55
C VAL A 32 -0.65 4.88 13.18
N PHE A 33 -0.94 5.50 12.04
CA PHE A 33 -0.16 6.64 11.56
C PHE A 33 -0.50 7.92 12.30
N ASP A 34 0.50 8.79 12.50
CA ASP A 34 0.21 10.22 12.70
C ASP A 34 -0.15 10.90 11.35
N ASP A 35 -0.50 12.19 11.41
CA ASP A 35 -0.94 12.94 10.23
C ASP A 35 0.16 13.00 9.15
N HIS A 36 1.43 13.25 9.54
CA HIS A 36 2.57 13.32 8.62
C HIS A 36 2.88 11.96 8.00
N GLN A 37 2.94 10.91 8.80
CA GLN A 37 3.14 9.54 8.33
C GLN A 37 2.06 9.12 7.34
N ASN A 38 0.80 9.47 7.61
CA ASN A 38 -0.30 9.18 6.71
C ASN A 38 -0.16 9.95 5.38
N GLU A 39 0.27 11.21 5.40
CA GLU A 39 0.59 11.97 4.19
C GLU A 39 1.72 11.32 3.38
N THR A 40 2.79 10.87 4.05
CA THR A 40 3.89 10.14 3.40
C THR A 40 3.42 8.83 2.79
N VAL A 41 2.56 8.07 3.47
CA VAL A 41 1.99 6.84 2.90
C VAL A 41 1.09 7.13 1.72
N ILE A 42 0.30 8.23 1.74
CA ILE A 42 -0.49 8.65 0.58
C ILE A 42 0.42 8.93 -0.62
N ALA A 43 1.47 9.74 -0.45
CA ALA A 43 2.39 10.09 -1.53
C ALA A 43 3.15 8.86 -2.05
N LEU A 44 3.70 8.05 -1.14
CA LEU A 44 4.44 6.84 -1.48
C LEU A 44 3.58 5.85 -2.27
N THR A 45 2.37 5.56 -1.80
CA THR A 45 1.47 4.59 -2.46
C THR A 45 1.00 5.11 -3.83
N GLU A 46 0.75 6.42 -3.96
CA GLU A 46 0.41 7.04 -5.25
C GLU A 46 1.57 6.99 -6.23
N LEU A 47 2.81 7.17 -5.79
CA LEU A 47 3.97 7.03 -6.69
C LEU A 47 4.21 5.58 -7.14
N ILE A 48 3.77 4.59 -6.35
CA ILE A 48 3.85 3.17 -6.70
C ILE A 48 2.77 2.79 -7.72
N ILE A 49 1.53 3.25 -7.53
CA ILE A 49 0.41 3.06 -8.48
C ILE A 49 -0.23 4.43 -8.74
N PRO A 50 0.31 5.21 -9.70
CA PRO A 50 -0.18 6.55 -10.00
C PRO A 50 -1.49 6.49 -10.77
N ALA A 51 -2.27 7.56 -10.68
CA ALA A 51 -3.38 7.75 -11.61
C ALA A 51 -2.87 7.85 -13.06
N THR A 52 -3.52 7.09 -13.95
CA THR A 52 -3.29 7.11 -15.39
C THR A 52 -4.64 7.33 -16.08
N ASP A 53 -5.06 6.41 -16.94
CA ASP A 53 -6.43 6.32 -17.44
C ASP A 53 -7.37 5.63 -16.42
N THR A 54 -6.84 5.01 -15.36
CA THR A 54 -7.56 4.64 -14.12
C THR A 54 -7.15 5.51 -12.94
N PRO A 55 -8.04 5.67 -11.92
CA PRO A 55 -7.64 6.28 -10.66
C PRO A 55 -6.56 5.48 -9.93
N GLY A 56 -5.55 6.16 -9.39
CA GLY A 56 -4.41 5.56 -8.66
C GLY A 56 -4.69 5.19 -7.20
N ALA A 57 -3.63 4.84 -6.48
CA ALA A 57 -3.69 4.36 -5.09
C ALA A 57 -4.33 5.36 -4.11
N LYS A 58 -4.10 6.66 -4.29
CA LYS A 58 -4.72 7.73 -3.49
C LYS A 58 -6.23 7.75 -3.66
N ALA A 59 -6.71 7.65 -4.89
CA ALA A 59 -8.15 7.58 -5.19
C ALA A 59 -8.78 6.31 -4.61
N ALA A 60 -8.04 5.19 -4.66
CA ALA A 60 -8.44 3.92 -4.04
C ALA A 60 -8.26 3.90 -2.51
N ARG A 61 -7.78 5.00 -1.92
CA ARG A 61 -7.57 5.17 -0.47
C ARG A 61 -6.70 4.08 0.14
N VAL A 62 -5.67 3.63 -0.60
CA VAL A 62 -4.77 2.54 -0.18
C VAL A 62 -4.17 2.80 1.20
N ASN A 63 -3.79 4.05 1.50
CA ASN A 63 -3.27 4.45 2.81
C ASN A 63 -4.17 4.03 3.98
N ARG A 64 -5.50 4.12 3.82
CA ARG A 64 -6.46 3.75 4.87
C ARG A 64 -6.46 2.25 5.13
N TYR A 65 -6.32 1.44 4.09
CA TYR A 65 -6.20 0.00 4.21
C TYR A 65 -4.84 -0.45 4.73
N VAL A 66 -3.76 0.27 4.40
CA VAL A 66 -2.44 0.05 5.00
C VAL A 66 -2.54 0.27 6.51
N ASP A 67 -3.14 1.38 6.95
CA ASP A 67 -3.35 1.66 8.38
C ASP A 67 -4.14 0.54 9.08
N LEU A 68 -5.27 0.10 8.50
CA LEU A 68 -6.06 -1.02 9.02
C LEU A 68 -5.27 -2.33 9.05
N PHE A 69 -4.48 -2.61 8.01
CA PHE A 69 -3.62 -3.79 7.94
C PHE A 69 -2.57 -3.80 9.06
N LEU A 70 -1.94 -2.66 9.35
CA LEU A 70 -0.95 -2.55 10.43
C LEU A 70 -1.60 -2.52 11.82
N ARG A 71 -2.83 -2.01 11.94
CA ARG A 71 -3.60 -2.00 13.19
C ARG A 71 -3.95 -3.43 13.61
N ASP A 72 -4.52 -4.20 12.69
CA ASP A 72 -5.05 -5.55 12.96
C ASP A 72 -3.98 -6.66 12.76
N GLY A 73 -2.85 -6.31 12.15
CA GLY A 73 -1.71 -7.22 11.91
C GLY A 73 -0.82 -7.45 13.13
N LEU A 74 0.27 -8.19 12.91
CA LEU A 74 1.24 -8.50 13.98
C LEU A 74 2.01 -7.23 14.41
N PRO A 75 2.28 -7.01 15.70
CA PRO A 75 3.05 -5.86 16.18
C PRO A 75 4.39 -5.67 15.46
N ALA A 76 5.13 -6.76 15.23
CA ALA A 76 6.39 -6.73 14.50
C ALA A 76 6.26 -6.23 13.05
N GLN A 77 5.14 -6.50 12.37
CA GLN A 77 4.90 -5.99 11.01
C GLN A 77 4.64 -4.48 11.03
N ARG A 78 3.86 -4.00 12.01
CA ARG A 78 3.62 -2.57 12.25
C ARG A 78 4.92 -1.83 12.55
N GLU A 79 5.71 -2.34 13.49
CA GLU A 79 7.00 -1.74 13.88
C GLU A 79 7.99 -1.69 12.72
N ALA A 80 8.09 -2.77 11.94
CA ALA A 80 8.95 -2.81 10.76
C ALA A 80 8.52 -1.78 9.70
N PHE A 81 7.22 -1.62 9.46
CA PHE A 81 6.72 -0.64 8.50
C PHE A 81 7.00 0.79 8.97
N LEU A 82 6.72 1.12 10.23
CA LEU A 82 6.99 2.45 10.80
C LEU A 82 8.49 2.77 10.82
N THR A 83 9.34 1.78 11.09
CA THR A 83 10.81 1.92 11.03
C THR A 83 11.28 2.23 9.61
N GLY A 84 10.72 1.55 8.61
CA GLY A 84 11.03 1.83 7.21
C GLY A 84 10.53 3.21 6.75
N LEU A 85 9.35 3.64 7.22
CA LEU A 85 8.82 4.97 6.95
C LEU A 85 9.73 6.07 7.53
N ASN A 86 10.18 5.91 8.78
CA ASN A 86 11.14 6.82 9.39
C ASN A 86 12.50 6.82 8.68
N TRP A 87 12.92 5.67 8.14
CA TRP A 87 14.13 5.59 7.33
C TRP A 87 14.01 6.43 6.05
N LEU A 88 12.86 6.36 5.36
CA LEU A 88 12.59 7.16 4.16
C LEU A 88 12.60 8.66 4.47
N GLU A 89 11.96 9.08 5.56
CA GLU A 89 11.99 10.47 6.02
C GLU A 89 13.41 10.95 6.30
N GLY A 90 14.18 10.17 7.06
CA GLY A 90 15.58 10.50 7.35
C GLY A 90 16.45 10.52 6.10
N PHE A 91 16.17 9.67 5.11
CA PHE A 91 16.86 9.69 3.82
C PHE A 91 16.54 10.96 3.04
N ALA A 92 15.25 11.33 2.89
CA ALA A 92 14.85 12.55 2.22
C ALA A 92 15.43 13.82 2.86
N ILE A 93 15.42 13.90 4.18
CA ILE A 93 16.01 15.03 4.91
C ILE A 93 17.52 15.13 4.68
N ARG A 94 18.23 14.00 4.63
CA ARG A 94 19.69 14.02 4.37
C ARG A 94 20.04 14.44 2.94
N GLU A 95 19.29 13.94 1.95
CA GLU A 95 19.60 14.19 0.54
C GLU A 95 19.07 15.55 0.04
N HIS A 96 17.93 16.00 0.56
CA HIS A 96 17.21 17.18 0.04
C HIS A 96 16.88 18.24 1.11
N GLY A 97 17.20 18.01 2.39
CA GLY A 97 16.93 18.96 3.47
C GLY A 97 15.47 19.04 3.93
N HIS A 98 14.59 18.22 3.35
CA HIS A 98 13.15 18.25 3.61
C HIS A 98 12.57 16.84 3.83
N PRO A 99 11.47 16.71 4.61
CA PRO A 99 10.66 15.50 4.65
C PRO A 99 10.26 15.03 3.25
N PHE A 100 10.02 13.73 3.08
CA PHE A 100 9.79 13.12 1.76
C PHE A 100 8.66 13.82 0.99
N VAL A 101 7.52 14.04 1.65
CA VAL A 101 6.33 14.69 1.06
C VAL A 101 6.54 16.16 0.70
N HIS A 102 7.53 16.81 1.28
CA HIS A 102 7.86 18.22 1.01
C HIS A 102 8.92 18.37 -0.10
N CYS A 103 9.53 17.27 -0.55
CA CYS A 103 10.40 17.31 -1.72
C CYS A 103 9.56 17.47 -3.00
N PRO A 104 10.09 18.14 -4.05
CA PRO A 104 9.47 18.15 -5.37
C PRO A 104 9.17 16.73 -5.88
N ALA A 105 8.11 16.56 -6.69
CA ALA A 105 7.71 15.24 -7.19
C ALA A 105 8.85 14.53 -7.98
N ALA A 106 9.64 15.29 -8.75
CA ALA A 106 10.79 14.75 -9.46
C ALA A 106 11.85 14.17 -8.50
N ASP A 107 12.10 14.83 -7.37
CA ASP A 107 13.04 14.39 -6.35
C ASP A 107 12.51 13.16 -5.59
N GLN A 108 11.20 13.14 -5.29
CA GLN A 108 10.55 11.94 -4.72
C GLN A 108 10.74 10.71 -5.62
N ILE A 109 10.51 10.86 -6.92
CA ILE A 109 10.69 9.78 -7.91
C ILE A 109 12.17 9.36 -8.00
N ALA A 110 13.09 10.33 -8.07
CA ALA A 110 14.53 10.04 -8.13
C ALA A 110 15.01 9.29 -6.88
N MET A 111 14.58 9.71 -5.69
CA MET A 111 14.87 9.02 -4.44
C MET A 111 14.38 7.58 -4.43
N LEU A 112 13.10 7.35 -4.78
CA LEU A 112 12.53 5.99 -4.80
C LEU A 112 13.22 5.11 -5.85
N THR A 113 13.58 5.67 -7.00
CA THR A 113 14.35 4.97 -8.04
C THR A 113 15.74 4.56 -7.54
N ALA A 114 16.44 5.45 -6.84
CA ALA A 114 17.74 5.15 -6.25
C ALA A 114 17.63 4.08 -5.14
N ILE A 115 16.60 4.17 -4.28
CA ILE A 115 16.31 3.17 -3.25
C ILE A 115 16.04 1.80 -3.89
N GLU A 116 15.31 1.76 -4.99
CA GLU A 116 14.98 0.54 -5.72
C GLU A 116 16.21 -0.14 -6.35
N GLN A 117 17.17 0.63 -6.85
CA GLN A 117 18.41 0.08 -7.41
C GLN A 117 19.44 -0.29 -6.33
N GLY A 118 19.28 0.25 -5.13
CA GLY A 118 20.17 0.03 -4.01
C GLY A 118 19.94 -1.27 -3.25
N SER A 119 20.46 -1.31 -2.03
CA SER A 119 20.31 -2.43 -1.09
C SER A 119 20.13 -1.91 0.34
N GLY A 120 19.95 -2.82 1.30
CA GLY A 120 19.81 -2.45 2.71
C GLY A 120 18.38 -2.09 3.13
N PRO A 121 18.21 -1.39 4.27
CA PRO A 121 16.90 -1.16 4.89
C PRO A 121 15.90 -0.42 3.99
N GLY A 122 16.35 0.60 3.27
CA GLY A 122 15.50 1.37 2.35
C GLY A 122 14.90 0.51 1.25
N LYS A 123 15.72 -0.30 0.56
CA LYS A 123 15.26 -1.24 -0.47
C LYS A 123 14.23 -2.23 0.07
N LYS A 124 14.50 -2.82 1.24
CA LYS A 124 13.59 -3.77 1.91
C LYS A 124 12.24 -3.12 2.23
N PHE A 125 12.27 -1.90 2.77
CA PHE A 125 11.04 -1.15 3.04
C PHE A 125 10.29 -0.82 1.75
N PHE A 126 10.96 -0.35 0.71
CA PHE A 126 10.30 -0.01 -0.54
C PHE A 126 9.69 -1.24 -1.24
N ASP A 127 10.36 -2.40 -1.21
CA ASP A 127 9.78 -3.65 -1.69
C ASP A 127 8.53 -4.07 -0.89
N GLN A 128 8.58 -3.93 0.44
CA GLN A 128 7.43 -4.19 1.30
C GLN A 128 6.27 -3.24 0.98
N ALA A 129 6.54 -1.94 0.81
CA ALA A 129 5.55 -0.93 0.45
C ALA A 129 4.93 -1.22 -0.92
N LYS A 130 5.72 -1.56 -1.95
CA LYS A 130 5.23 -1.95 -3.28
C LYS A 130 4.31 -3.16 -3.21
N SER A 131 4.75 -4.22 -2.55
CA SER A 131 3.99 -5.46 -2.41
C SER A 131 2.66 -5.23 -1.68
N LEU A 132 2.68 -4.48 -0.58
CA LEU A 132 1.47 -4.17 0.19
C LEU A 132 0.52 -3.26 -0.60
N THR A 133 1.05 -2.25 -1.29
CA THR A 133 0.27 -1.32 -2.14
C THR A 133 -0.46 -2.07 -3.25
N ALA A 134 0.26 -2.88 -4.04
CA ALA A 134 -0.33 -3.65 -5.13
C ALA A 134 -1.40 -4.63 -4.62
N ARG A 135 -1.09 -5.36 -3.55
CA ARG A 135 -2.03 -6.31 -2.96
C ARG A 135 -3.32 -5.65 -2.48
N ILE A 136 -3.24 -4.49 -1.84
CA ILE A 136 -4.42 -3.75 -1.41
C ILE A 136 -5.16 -3.17 -2.60
N TYR A 137 -4.46 -2.45 -3.49
CA TYR A 137 -5.05 -1.72 -4.61
C TYR A 137 -5.91 -2.63 -5.49
N TYR A 138 -5.37 -3.78 -5.92
CA TYR A 138 -6.09 -4.73 -6.77
C TYR A 138 -7.21 -5.49 -6.05
N ASN A 139 -7.34 -5.33 -4.72
CA ASN A 139 -8.49 -5.78 -3.93
C ASN A 139 -9.42 -4.62 -3.53
N THR A 140 -9.30 -3.46 -4.17
CA THR A 140 -10.32 -2.41 -4.13
C THR A 140 -11.20 -2.46 -5.38
N GLU A 141 -12.38 -1.85 -5.33
CA GLU A 141 -13.24 -1.72 -6.51
C GLU A 141 -12.52 -1.02 -7.67
N ILE A 142 -11.71 0.00 -7.38
CA ILE A 142 -10.94 0.73 -8.40
C ILE A 142 -9.92 -0.18 -9.08
N GLY A 143 -9.08 -0.88 -8.30
CA GLY A 143 -8.06 -1.75 -8.88
C GLY A 143 -8.64 -2.98 -9.57
N TYR A 144 -9.79 -3.49 -9.11
CA TYR A 144 -10.50 -4.55 -9.83
C TYR A 144 -11.01 -4.08 -11.19
N ARG A 145 -11.57 -2.87 -11.26
CA ARG A 145 -11.99 -2.25 -12.54
C ARG A 145 -10.80 -2.02 -13.47
N GLU A 146 -9.62 -1.66 -12.93
CA GLU A 146 -8.39 -1.57 -13.73
C GLU A 146 -8.04 -2.90 -14.38
N LEU A 147 -7.97 -4.00 -13.60
CA LEU A 147 -7.68 -5.34 -14.14
C LEU A 147 -8.67 -5.77 -15.23
N ASN A 148 -9.91 -5.27 -15.14
CA ASN A 148 -10.99 -5.53 -16.06
C ASN A 148 -10.98 -4.73 -17.36
N LYS A 149 -10.06 -3.78 -17.56
CA LYS A 149 -10.00 -2.93 -18.77
C LYS A 149 -9.76 -3.66 -20.10
N GLY A 150 -9.66 -4.99 -20.11
CA GLY A 150 -9.62 -5.82 -21.32
C GLY A 150 -10.60 -7.00 -21.32
N GLY A 151 -11.59 -7.05 -20.41
CA GLY A 151 -12.56 -8.15 -20.31
C GLY A 151 -11.97 -9.49 -19.83
N ARG A 152 -10.81 -9.44 -19.14
CA ARG A 152 -10.06 -10.63 -18.70
C ARG A 152 -10.42 -11.13 -17.30
N VAL A 153 -11.28 -10.41 -16.58
CA VAL A 153 -11.78 -10.77 -15.24
C VAL A 153 -13.33 -10.63 -15.27
N PRO A 154 -14.08 -11.31 -14.38
CA PRO A 154 -15.54 -11.19 -14.34
C PRO A 154 -16.00 -9.75 -14.07
N ALA A 155 -17.23 -9.40 -14.47
CA ALA A 155 -17.73 -8.03 -14.39
C ALA A 155 -18.01 -7.54 -12.95
N THR A 156 -18.05 -8.43 -11.95
CA THR A 156 -18.49 -8.11 -10.59
C THR A 156 -17.34 -8.19 -9.57
N PHE A 157 -17.12 -7.09 -8.85
CA PHE A 157 -16.23 -7.04 -7.70
C PHE A 157 -16.93 -7.67 -6.50
N GLY A 158 -16.64 -8.93 -6.22
CA GLY A 158 -17.21 -9.66 -5.08
C GLY A 158 -17.97 -10.92 -5.49
N CYS A 159 -18.16 -11.80 -4.51
CA CYS A 159 -18.96 -13.00 -4.65
C CYS A 159 -20.46 -12.65 -4.57
N ASP A 160 -21.17 -12.65 -5.69
CA ASP A 160 -22.63 -12.79 -5.68
C ASP A 160 -22.96 -14.26 -5.47
N HIS A 161 -23.20 -14.65 -4.22
CA HIS A 161 -23.73 -15.97 -3.91
C HIS A 161 -25.05 -15.77 -3.16
N PRO A 162 -26.20 -16.13 -3.75
CA PRO A 162 -27.42 -16.31 -3.00
C PRO A 162 -27.18 -17.50 -2.06
N SER A 163 -27.24 -17.25 -0.74
CA SER A 163 -27.57 -18.21 0.33
C SER A 163 -27.05 -19.65 0.19
N HIS A 164 -26.06 -20.00 1.03
CA HIS A 164 -25.97 -21.34 1.62
C HIS A 164 -25.54 -21.22 3.08
#